data_AF-A0A816AJ55-F1
#
_entry.id   AF-A0A816AJ55-F1
#
_cell.length_a   1.000
_cell.length_b   1.000
_cell.length_c   1.000
_cell.angle_alpha   90.00
_cell.angle_beta   90.00
_cell.angle_gamma   90.00
#
_symmetry.space_group_name_H-M   'P 1'
#
loop_
_entity.id
_entity.type
_entity.pdbx_description
1 polymer ?
#
loop_
_entity_poly.entity_id
_entity_poly.type
_entity_poly.pdbx_seq_one_letter_code
_entity_poly.pdbx_strand_id
1 'polypeptide(L)'
;MLDGRFNQLSIFHVNIDIIRGSSLVINNKEKLPNLSSFVLYTAHYTNSYDKLIVPLLHRMTNLERLHLSFVGYVTKSFIDGNNLKQNIIYHMPLLKKFIFNIRSVWFDSPMNIPSTEDIQQTFKDLKDMHIISCVDYFQKEKYSQCLVYSYPYELKHYREITNQFPGGLFRCVREVSLHDEYPFEHEFFLRVARSFPLLEELTLINKKKQINRCIQNQNKHLPIIKYSHLIQLDLSEADQDYYEQFLFDTKTCLPNNLRVRMNYQSVKKVTRNFRRNTTRYNCIKIIHARFYNKFNFPEHLKDYFPNAYIC
;
A
#
# COMPACT_ATOMS: atom_id res chain seq x y z
N MET A 1 10.66 5.43 -28.08
CA MET A 1 10.37 5.09 -29.49
C MET A 1 8.89 4.72 -29.64
N LEU A 2 7.96 5.69 -29.67
CA LEU A 2 6.57 5.47 -30.09
C LEU A 2 6.00 6.83 -30.56
N ASP A 3 6.51 7.39 -31.66
CA ASP A 3 5.92 8.61 -32.24
C ASP A 3 4.86 8.23 -33.31
N GLY A 4 3.75 8.97 -33.34
CA GLY A 4 2.74 8.96 -34.42
C GLY A 4 1.50 8.06 -34.22
N ARG A 5 1.55 7.00 -33.40
CA ARG A 5 0.41 6.07 -33.23
C ARG A 5 -0.56 6.42 -32.08
N PHE A 6 -0.24 7.43 -31.26
CA PHE A 6 -1.06 7.82 -30.12
C PHE A 6 -2.40 8.45 -30.51
N ASN A 7 -2.47 9.12 -31.66
CA ASN A 7 -3.68 9.80 -32.11
C ASN A 7 -4.78 8.84 -32.61
N GLN A 8 -4.56 7.53 -32.63
CA GLN A 8 -5.60 6.55 -33.04
C GLN A 8 -6.19 5.78 -31.85
N LEU A 9 -5.68 5.98 -30.64
CA LEU A 9 -6.10 5.23 -29.45
C LEU A 9 -7.19 5.97 -28.71
N SER A 10 -8.30 5.28 -28.41
CA SER A 10 -9.36 5.76 -27.52
C SER A 10 -9.04 5.54 -26.03
N ILE A 11 -8.21 4.53 -25.73
CA ILE A 11 -7.76 4.17 -24.39
C ILE A 11 -6.24 4.02 -24.38
N PHE A 12 -5.58 4.61 -23.39
CA PHE A 12 -4.13 4.49 -23.24
C PHE A 12 -3.75 4.24 -21.78
N HIS A 13 -3.03 3.15 -21.54
CA HIS A 13 -2.59 2.73 -20.21
C HIS A 13 -1.08 2.89 -20.13
N VAL A 14 -0.60 3.62 -19.12
CA VAL A 14 0.82 3.78 -18.86
C VAL A 14 1.12 3.33 -17.45
N ASN A 15 1.91 2.27 -17.34
CA ASN A 15 2.56 1.91 -16.10
C ASN A 15 3.99 2.45 -16.16
N ILE A 16 4.33 3.35 -15.25
CA ILE A 16 5.63 4.00 -15.25
C ILE A 16 6.40 3.55 -14.02
N ASP A 17 7.27 2.58 -14.24
CA ASP A 17 8.37 2.30 -13.33
C ASP A 17 9.45 3.37 -13.57
N ILE A 18 9.28 4.54 -12.94
CA ILE A 18 10.34 5.57 -12.92
C ILE A 18 11.45 5.06 -11.99
N ILE A 19 12.21 4.09 -12.46
CA ILE A 19 13.53 3.79 -11.88
C ILE A 19 14.41 4.99 -12.21
N ARG A 20 14.97 5.60 -11.15
CA ARG A 20 15.98 6.68 -11.16
C ARG A 20 16.57 6.94 -12.55
N GLY A 21 16.06 7.97 -13.23
CA GLY A 21 16.63 8.46 -14.50
C GLY A 21 15.86 8.13 -15.79
N SER A 22 14.77 7.36 -15.72
CA SER A 22 13.96 7.07 -16.92
C SER A 22 13.02 8.25 -17.24
N SER A 23 13.29 8.97 -18.32
CA SER A 23 12.41 10.02 -18.83
C SER A 23 11.13 9.41 -19.40
N LEU A 24 10.00 10.01 -19.04
CA LEU A 24 8.72 9.84 -19.72
C LEU A 24 8.88 10.47 -21.12
N VAL A 25 9.41 9.73 -22.09
CA VAL A 25 9.53 10.22 -23.48
C VAL A 25 8.17 10.08 -24.16
N ILE A 26 7.19 10.87 -23.72
CA ILE A 26 6.05 11.22 -24.57
C ILE A 26 6.44 12.54 -25.21
N ASN A 27 6.72 12.52 -26.52
CA ASN A 27 7.23 13.66 -27.27
C ASN A 27 6.44 14.93 -26.93
N ASN A 28 7.10 15.93 -26.36
CA ASN A 28 6.47 17.03 -25.59
C ASN A 28 5.62 18.01 -26.41
N LYS A 29 5.44 17.80 -27.72
CA LYS A 29 4.92 18.81 -28.65
C LYS A 29 3.53 18.55 -29.25
N GLU A 30 2.99 17.33 -29.17
CA GLU A 30 1.74 16.99 -29.89
C GLU A 30 0.49 16.93 -28.98
N LYS A 31 -0.64 17.51 -29.39
CA LYS A 31 -1.91 17.28 -28.69
C LYS A 31 -2.38 15.83 -28.88
N LEU A 32 -3.10 15.27 -27.91
CA LEU A 32 -3.66 13.92 -27.95
C LEU A 32 -5.21 13.96 -27.98
N PRO A 33 -5.83 14.47 -29.07
CA PRO A 33 -7.26 14.81 -29.08
C PRO A 33 -8.21 13.61 -29.10
N ASN A 34 -7.76 12.42 -29.49
CA ASN A 34 -8.64 11.25 -29.67
C ASN A 34 -8.72 10.35 -28.41
N LEU A 35 -7.98 10.69 -27.36
CA LEU A 35 -7.93 9.90 -26.14
C LEU A 35 -9.10 10.27 -25.21
N SER A 36 -10.05 9.35 -25.03
CA SER A 36 -11.19 9.56 -24.13
C SER A 36 -10.97 8.95 -22.74
N SER A 37 -10.02 8.00 -22.60
CA SER A 37 -9.66 7.41 -21.31
C SER A 37 -8.16 7.23 -21.14
N PHE A 38 -7.66 7.60 -19.96
CA PHE A 38 -6.24 7.48 -19.60
C PHE A 38 -6.06 6.93 -18.19
N VAL A 39 -5.12 6.00 -18.05
CA VAL A 39 -4.71 5.43 -16.77
C VAL A 39 -3.22 5.67 -16.59
N LEU A 40 -2.86 6.38 -15.53
CA LEU A 40 -1.49 6.61 -15.11
C LEU A 40 -1.25 5.98 -13.74
N TYR A 41 -0.29 5.05 -13.69
CA TYR A 41 0.18 4.46 -12.46
C TYR A 41 1.70 4.65 -12.30
N THR A 42 2.13 5.13 -11.13
CA THR A 42 3.56 5.12 -10.75
C THR A 42 3.77 4.21 -9.54
N ALA A 43 4.56 3.16 -9.72
CA ALA A 43 4.88 2.23 -8.64
C ALA A 43 5.92 2.82 -7.65
N HIS A 44 6.69 3.81 -8.09
CA HIS A 44 7.80 4.42 -7.35
C HIS A 44 7.57 5.93 -7.12
N TYR A 45 8.32 6.46 -6.15
CA TYR A 45 8.34 7.89 -5.86
C TYR A 45 8.78 8.70 -7.08
N THR A 46 8.06 9.78 -7.36
CA THR A 46 8.38 10.73 -8.42
C THR A 46 8.41 12.16 -7.89
N ASN A 47 9.39 12.95 -8.30
CA ASN A 47 9.40 14.41 -8.09
C ASN A 47 8.89 15.16 -9.33
N SER A 48 8.29 14.44 -10.28
CA SER A 48 7.98 14.93 -11.61
C SER A 48 6.49 15.24 -11.82
N TYR A 49 5.73 15.40 -10.73
CA TYR A 49 4.32 15.76 -10.82
C TYR A 49 4.13 17.06 -11.62
N ASP A 50 4.73 18.16 -11.16
CA ASP A 50 4.60 19.47 -11.84
C ASP A 50 5.34 19.51 -13.19
N LYS A 51 6.44 18.76 -13.33
CA LYS A 51 7.33 18.84 -14.50
C LYS A 51 6.92 17.93 -15.66
N LEU A 52 6.33 16.77 -15.37
CA LEU A 52 6.01 15.75 -16.37
C LEU A 52 4.53 15.36 -16.37
N ILE A 53 3.93 15.12 -15.19
CA ILE A 53 2.54 14.63 -15.12
C ILE A 53 1.56 15.73 -15.52
N VAL A 54 1.62 16.91 -14.89
CA VAL A 54 0.69 18.01 -15.17
C VAL A 54 0.74 18.46 -16.64
N PRO A 55 1.92 18.74 -17.25
CA PRO A 55 1.99 19.13 -18.65
C PRO A 55 1.50 18.05 -19.62
N LEU A 56 1.71 16.77 -19.30
CA LEU A 56 1.19 15.65 -20.09
C LEU A 56 -0.34 15.64 -20.06
N LEU A 57 -0.92 15.74 -18.87
CA LEU A 57 -2.37 15.75 -18.66
C LEU A 57 -3.03 16.94 -19.38
N HIS A 58 -2.41 18.12 -19.36
CA HIS A 58 -2.90 19.32 -20.08
C HIS A 58 -3.02 19.14 -21.59
N ARG A 59 -2.31 18.16 -22.19
CA ARG A 59 -2.39 17.87 -23.62
C ARG A 59 -3.57 16.95 -23.99
N MET A 60 -4.21 16.35 -22.99
CA MET A 60 -5.33 15.41 -23.11
C MET A 60 -6.65 16.12 -22.78
N THR A 61 -6.92 17.26 -23.44
CA THR A 61 -8.09 18.10 -23.12
C THR A 61 -9.43 17.43 -23.38
N ASN A 62 -9.45 16.38 -24.22
CA ASN A 62 -10.67 15.66 -24.60
C ASN A 62 -10.96 14.44 -23.72
N LEU A 63 -10.20 14.26 -22.63
CA LEU A 63 -10.34 13.11 -21.76
C LEU A 63 -11.69 13.11 -21.04
N GLU A 64 -12.42 12.00 -21.13
CA GLU A 64 -13.65 11.81 -20.38
C GLU A 64 -13.44 11.03 -19.08
N ARG A 65 -12.38 10.20 -19.02
CA ARG A 65 -12.08 9.31 -17.90
C ARG A 65 -10.61 9.29 -17.55
N LEU A 66 -10.27 9.76 -16.34
CA LEU A 66 -8.91 9.72 -15.80
C LEU A 66 -8.83 8.80 -14.59
N HIS A 67 -7.86 7.90 -14.61
CA HIS A 67 -7.41 7.19 -13.42
C HIS A 67 -5.96 7.56 -13.12
N LEU A 68 -5.73 8.22 -11.99
CA LEU A 68 -4.42 8.72 -11.59
C LEU A 68 -3.97 8.12 -10.26
N SER A 69 -2.92 7.32 -10.26
CA SER A 69 -2.29 6.87 -9.02
C SER A 69 -0.79 7.07 -9.05
N PHE A 70 -0.28 7.85 -8.11
CA PHE A 70 1.16 8.10 -8.01
C PHE A 70 1.59 8.42 -6.59
N VAL A 71 2.88 8.28 -6.36
CA VAL A 71 3.55 8.65 -5.11
C VAL A 71 4.53 9.77 -5.41
N GLY A 72 4.28 10.96 -4.88
CA GLY A 72 5.04 12.17 -5.16
C GLY A 72 5.91 12.61 -4.00
N TYR A 73 7.16 13.02 -4.26
CA TYR A 73 7.90 13.87 -3.32
C TYR A 73 7.46 15.31 -3.51
N VAL A 74 6.95 15.92 -2.44
CA VAL A 74 6.57 17.32 -2.45
C VAL A 74 7.63 18.16 -1.74
N THR A 75 8.00 19.27 -2.37
CA THR A 75 8.98 20.21 -1.82
C THR A 75 8.35 21.50 -1.30
N LYS A 76 7.10 21.77 -1.66
CA LYS A 76 6.40 23.02 -1.34
C LYS A 76 5.13 22.81 -0.51
N SER A 77 4.26 21.92 -0.94
CA SER A 77 2.97 21.66 -0.31
C SER A 77 2.44 20.29 -0.73
N PHE A 78 1.54 19.70 0.05
CA PHE A 78 0.80 18.52 -0.38
C PHE A 78 -0.03 18.79 -1.64
N ILE A 79 -0.34 17.72 -2.36
CA ILE A 79 -1.24 17.77 -3.52
C ILE A 79 -2.67 17.68 -2.98
N ASP A 80 -3.25 18.84 -2.73
CA ASP A 80 -4.58 19.01 -2.18
C ASP A 80 -5.64 19.24 -3.28
N GLY A 81 -6.89 19.50 -2.88
CA GLY A 81 -8.00 19.69 -3.80
C GLY A 81 -7.87 20.94 -4.66
N ASN A 82 -7.28 22.01 -4.12
CA ASN A 82 -7.01 23.22 -4.89
C ASN A 82 -5.98 22.94 -5.99
N ASN A 83 -4.92 22.20 -5.66
CA ASN A 83 -3.91 21.78 -6.61
C ASN A 83 -4.51 20.94 -7.74
N LEU A 84 -5.30 19.90 -7.42
CA LEU A 84 -5.94 19.07 -8.45
C LEU A 84 -6.93 19.87 -9.30
N LYS A 85 -7.69 20.78 -8.68
CA LYS A 85 -8.64 21.64 -9.37
C LYS A 85 -7.94 22.51 -10.42
N GLN A 86 -6.90 23.22 -10.01
CA GLN A 86 -6.12 24.11 -10.86
C GLN A 86 -5.33 23.36 -11.93
N ASN A 87 -4.66 22.26 -11.57
CA ASN A 87 -3.72 21.59 -12.46
C ASN A 87 -4.35 20.49 -13.33
N ILE A 88 -5.54 19.97 -12.99
CA ILE A 88 -6.15 18.88 -13.75
C ILE A 88 -7.55 19.27 -14.19
N ILE A 89 -8.44 19.55 -13.25
CA ILE A 89 -9.88 19.63 -13.51
C ILE A 89 -10.21 20.81 -14.44
N TYR A 90 -9.63 22.00 -14.21
CA TYR A 90 -9.85 23.16 -15.09
C TYR A 90 -9.35 22.97 -16.52
N HIS A 91 -8.38 22.07 -16.74
CA HIS A 91 -7.82 21.78 -18.06
C HIS A 91 -8.50 20.62 -18.77
N MET A 92 -9.44 19.93 -18.12
CA MET A 92 -10.15 18.77 -18.66
C MET A 92 -11.67 18.96 -18.56
N PRO A 93 -12.27 19.87 -19.34
CA PRO A 93 -13.69 20.20 -19.24
C PRO A 93 -14.63 19.04 -19.61
N LEU A 94 -14.13 18.03 -20.33
CA LEU A 94 -14.91 16.84 -20.71
C LEU A 94 -14.82 15.70 -19.68
N LEU A 95 -14.07 15.88 -18.58
CA LEU A 95 -13.81 14.84 -17.60
C LEU A 95 -15.08 14.49 -16.82
N LYS A 96 -15.65 13.32 -17.11
CA LYS A 96 -16.86 12.79 -16.47
C LYS A 96 -16.54 11.87 -15.29
N LYS A 97 -15.41 11.14 -15.35
CA LYS A 97 -14.95 10.26 -14.26
C LYS A 97 -13.50 10.56 -13.92
N PHE A 98 -13.24 10.92 -12.67
CA PHE A 98 -11.89 11.09 -12.15
C PHE A 98 -11.71 10.19 -10.93
N ILE A 99 -10.88 9.17 -11.07
CA ILE A 99 -10.47 8.29 -9.97
C ILE A 99 -9.02 8.62 -9.66
N PHE A 100 -8.69 8.78 -8.39
CA PHE A 100 -7.31 8.98 -8.00
C PHE A 100 -6.93 8.37 -6.66
N ASN A 101 -5.63 8.12 -6.53
CA ASN A 101 -4.97 7.74 -5.29
C ASN A 101 -3.56 8.34 -5.28
N ILE A 102 -3.43 9.45 -4.57
CA ILE A 102 -2.25 10.29 -4.56
C ILE A 102 -1.64 10.24 -3.17
N ARG A 103 -0.38 9.82 -3.09
CA ARG A 103 0.41 9.89 -1.87
C ARG A 103 1.47 10.96 -2.05
N SER A 104 1.38 12.05 -1.30
CA SER A 104 2.44 13.05 -1.20
C SER A 104 3.31 12.77 0.01
N VAL A 105 4.63 12.73 -0.17
CA VAL A 105 5.60 12.52 0.91
C VAL A 105 6.52 13.72 1.02
N TRP A 106 6.73 14.19 2.25
CA TRP A 106 7.50 15.38 2.58
C TRP A 106 8.52 15.05 3.67
N PHE A 107 9.82 15.17 3.37
CA PHE A 107 10.91 15.05 4.34
C PHE A 107 11.24 16.37 5.04
N ASP A 108 11.77 16.31 6.26
CA ASP A 108 12.16 17.47 7.06
C ASP A 108 10.99 18.45 7.26
N SER A 109 9.84 17.85 7.56
CA SER A 109 8.54 18.51 7.55
C SER A 109 8.50 19.74 8.48
N PRO A 110 7.96 20.88 8.01
CA PRO A 110 7.86 22.10 8.82
C PRO A 110 6.88 21.91 10.00
N MET A 111 6.96 22.79 11.01
CA MET A 111 6.05 22.73 12.17
C MET A 111 4.56 22.92 11.83
N ASN A 112 4.22 23.35 10.61
CA ASN A 112 2.85 23.69 10.20
C ASN A 112 2.35 22.76 9.09
N ILE A 113 2.19 21.49 9.41
CA ILE A 113 1.58 20.50 8.51
C ILE A 113 0.06 20.62 8.61
N PRO A 114 -0.68 20.74 7.49
CA PRO A 114 -2.14 20.75 7.55
C PRO A 114 -2.68 19.44 8.13
N SER A 115 -3.76 19.53 8.90
CA SER A 115 -4.47 18.35 9.42
C SER A 115 -5.16 17.57 8.30
N THR A 116 -5.63 16.36 8.62
CA THR A 116 -6.45 15.56 7.69
C THR A 116 -7.68 16.34 7.24
N GLU A 117 -8.33 17.03 8.19
CA GLU A 117 -9.51 17.86 7.99
C GLU A 117 -9.22 19.08 7.11
N ASP A 118 -8.09 19.76 7.34
CA ASP A 118 -7.66 20.89 6.50
C ASP A 118 -7.50 20.46 5.05
N ILE A 119 -6.83 19.33 4.82
CA ILE A 119 -6.67 18.76 3.47
C ILE A 119 -8.03 18.39 2.89
N GLN A 120 -8.89 17.70 3.64
CA GLN A 120 -10.20 17.27 3.15
C GLN A 120 -11.08 18.47 2.74
N GLN A 121 -10.97 19.58 3.47
CA GLN A 121 -11.72 20.80 3.20
C GLN A 121 -11.35 21.46 1.87
N THR A 122 -10.14 21.24 1.36
CA THR A 122 -9.73 21.74 0.02
C THR A 122 -10.49 21.07 -1.13
N PHE A 123 -11.15 19.93 -0.87
CA PHE A 123 -11.92 19.18 -1.86
C PHE A 123 -13.41 19.50 -1.87
N LYS A 124 -13.89 20.38 -0.97
CA LYS A 124 -15.32 20.70 -0.79
C LYS A 124 -16.05 21.16 -2.07
N ASP A 125 -15.31 21.77 -3.00
CA ASP A 125 -15.85 22.29 -4.25
C ASP A 125 -15.97 21.21 -5.34
N LEU A 126 -15.38 20.03 -5.14
CA LEU A 126 -15.48 18.90 -6.06
C LEU A 126 -16.80 18.15 -5.78
N LYS A 127 -17.89 18.76 -6.24
CA LYS A 127 -19.24 18.17 -6.17
C LYS A 127 -19.21 16.76 -6.78
N ASP A 128 -19.96 15.86 -6.18
CA ASP A 128 -20.11 14.44 -6.57
C ASP A 128 -18.89 13.54 -6.35
N MET A 129 -17.81 14.02 -5.74
CA MET A 129 -16.67 13.18 -5.33
C MET A 129 -16.63 13.01 -3.82
N HIS A 130 -16.80 11.77 -3.35
CA HIS A 130 -16.45 11.44 -1.97
C HIS A 130 -14.94 11.21 -1.90
N ILE A 131 -14.24 12.04 -1.12
CA ILE A 131 -12.77 12.05 -1.06
C ILE A 131 -12.35 11.80 0.38
N ILE A 132 -11.41 10.87 0.54
CA ILE A 132 -10.82 10.54 1.84
C ILE A 132 -9.37 10.99 1.82
N SER A 133 -8.98 11.72 2.85
CA SER A 133 -7.59 12.09 3.14
C SER A 133 -7.12 11.43 4.43
N CYS A 134 -5.81 11.22 4.53
CA CYS A 134 -5.13 10.82 5.76
C CYS A 134 -3.77 11.50 5.77
N VAL A 135 -3.50 12.29 6.80
CA VAL A 135 -2.19 12.89 7.03
C VAL A 135 -1.52 12.16 8.19
N ASP A 136 -0.34 11.60 7.95
CA ASP A 136 0.47 10.97 8.98
C ASP A 136 1.78 11.72 9.18
N TYR A 137 2.19 11.82 10.44
CA TYR A 137 3.44 12.42 10.86
C TYR A 137 4.36 11.38 11.48
N PHE A 138 5.54 11.21 10.88
CA PHE A 138 6.57 10.28 11.32
C PHE A 138 7.71 11.10 11.93
N GLN A 139 7.62 11.36 13.22
CA GLN A 139 8.54 12.24 13.94
C GLN A 139 9.97 11.68 13.99
N LYS A 140 10.11 10.36 14.18
CA LYS A 140 11.42 9.70 14.34
C LYS A 140 12.12 9.53 13.00
N GLU A 141 11.37 9.26 11.94
CA GLU A 141 11.81 9.08 10.55
C GLU A 141 11.88 10.43 9.82
N LYS A 142 11.44 11.52 10.46
CA LYS A 142 11.52 12.91 9.99
C LYS A 142 10.83 13.14 8.65
N TYR A 143 9.66 12.56 8.46
CA TYR A 143 8.84 12.86 7.30
C TYR A 143 7.35 12.86 7.62
N SER A 144 6.58 13.30 6.65
CA SER A 144 5.13 13.29 6.71
C SER A 144 4.60 12.78 5.39
N GLN A 145 3.42 12.18 5.44
CA GLN A 145 2.70 11.81 4.24
C GLN A 145 1.29 12.36 4.29
N CYS A 146 0.77 12.67 3.11
CA CYS A 146 -0.63 12.89 2.88
C CYS A 146 -1.08 11.91 1.81
N LEU A 147 -2.01 11.02 2.17
CA LEU A 147 -2.71 10.16 1.25
C LEU A 147 -4.07 10.77 0.96
N VAL A 148 -4.42 10.92 -0.32
CA VAL A 148 -5.74 11.34 -0.75
C VAL A 148 -6.24 10.44 -1.87
N TYR A 149 -7.48 9.97 -1.76
CA TYR A 149 -8.08 9.14 -2.80
C TYR A 149 -9.58 9.39 -2.99
N SER A 150 -10.05 9.10 -4.19
CA SER A 150 -11.47 9.05 -4.53
C SER A 150 -12.13 7.79 -3.99
N TYR A 151 -13.33 7.91 -3.43
CA TYR A 151 -14.15 6.80 -2.94
C TYR A 151 -15.35 6.55 -3.87
N PRO A 152 -15.72 5.28 -4.16
CA PRO A 152 -15.09 4.04 -3.67
C PRO A 152 -13.68 3.84 -4.23
N TYR A 153 -12.83 3.18 -3.44
CA TYR A 153 -11.47 2.88 -3.84
C TYR A 153 -11.43 1.75 -4.88
N GLU A 154 -11.05 2.04 -6.11
CA GLU A 154 -11.10 1.09 -7.25
C GLU A 154 -9.75 0.42 -7.56
N LEU A 155 -8.67 0.77 -6.84
CA LEU A 155 -7.33 0.23 -7.10
C LEU A 155 -7.08 -1.13 -6.43
N LYS A 156 -6.13 -1.88 -7.01
CA LYS A 156 -5.70 -3.20 -6.50
C LYS A 156 -4.72 -3.11 -5.34
N HIS A 157 -3.92 -2.05 -5.26
CA HIS A 157 -2.91 -1.89 -4.22
C HIS A 157 -3.32 -0.77 -3.26
N TYR A 158 -3.14 -0.97 -1.96
CA TYR A 158 -3.22 0.08 -0.95
C TYR A 158 -1.93 0.02 -0.12
N ARG A 159 -1.03 0.97 -0.37
CA ARG A 159 0.30 0.98 0.23
C ARG A 159 0.35 1.92 1.44
N GLU A 160 1.15 1.52 2.41
CA GLU A 160 1.67 2.36 3.51
C GLU A 160 0.57 2.80 4.48
N ILE A 161 -0.29 1.85 4.81
CA ILE A 161 -1.36 2.01 5.79
C ILE A 161 -0.75 2.12 7.19
N THR A 162 -1.14 3.15 7.93
CA THR A 162 -0.71 3.46 9.30
C THR A 162 -1.80 3.11 10.31
N ASN A 163 -1.53 3.28 11.61
CA ASN A 163 -2.51 3.12 12.69
C ASN A 163 -3.70 4.08 12.57
N GLN A 164 -3.58 5.18 11.82
CA GLN A 164 -4.66 6.12 11.57
C GLN A 164 -5.71 5.58 10.58
N PHE A 165 -5.47 4.43 9.96
CA PHE A 165 -6.41 3.81 9.04
C PHE A 165 -7.79 3.60 9.68
N PRO A 166 -8.84 4.30 9.20
CA PRO A 166 -10.15 4.25 9.84
C PRO A 166 -10.88 2.93 9.57
N GLY A 167 -10.42 2.13 8.61
CA GLY A 167 -11.15 0.98 8.09
C GLY A 167 -11.99 1.36 6.87
N GLY A 168 -13.06 0.59 6.62
CA GLY A 168 -13.92 0.73 5.44
C GLY A 168 -13.88 -0.51 4.55
N LEU A 169 -14.72 -0.60 3.52
CA LEU A 169 -14.79 -1.80 2.66
C LEU A 169 -14.10 -1.57 1.32
N PHE A 170 -12.96 -2.23 1.10
CA PHE A 170 -12.12 -2.06 -0.08
C PHE A 170 -12.17 -3.33 -0.95
N ARG A 171 -13.23 -3.45 -1.76
CA ARG A 171 -13.49 -4.67 -2.55
C ARG A 171 -12.49 -4.94 -3.68
N CYS A 172 -11.85 -3.89 -4.20
CA CYS A 172 -10.91 -4.02 -5.32
C CYS A 172 -9.47 -4.30 -4.88
N VAL A 173 -9.14 -4.03 -3.62
CA VAL A 173 -7.77 -4.17 -3.11
C VAL A 173 -7.42 -5.65 -2.94
N ARG A 174 -6.21 -6.00 -3.39
CA ARG A 174 -5.57 -7.32 -3.33
C ARG A 174 -4.22 -7.25 -2.63
N GLU A 175 -3.54 -6.11 -2.69
CA GLU A 175 -2.20 -5.94 -2.15
C GLU A 175 -2.22 -4.81 -1.11
N VAL A 176 -1.75 -5.10 0.10
CA VAL A 176 -1.63 -4.12 1.19
C VAL A 176 -0.21 -4.08 1.72
N SER A 177 0.32 -2.87 1.93
CA SER A 177 1.51 -2.68 2.77
C SER A 177 1.18 -1.84 4.01
N LEU A 178 1.74 -2.25 5.14
CA LEU A 178 1.56 -1.62 6.45
C LEU A 178 2.89 -1.04 6.90
N HIS A 179 2.90 0.22 7.32
CA HIS A 179 4.07 0.92 7.85
C HIS A 179 3.65 1.91 8.93
N ASP A 180 4.36 1.92 10.06
CA ASP A 180 4.15 2.94 11.09
C ASP A 180 5.36 3.04 12.06
N GLU A 181 5.53 4.19 12.68
CA GLU A 181 6.46 4.44 13.78
C GLU A 181 5.98 3.90 15.13
N TYR A 182 4.70 3.57 15.22
CA TYR A 182 4.04 2.97 16.38
C TYR A 182 3.68 1.51 16.12
N PRO A 183 3.65 0.65 17.16
CA PRO A 183 3.34 -0.76 16.98
C PRO A 183 1.89 -0.98 16.53
N PHE A 184 1.66 -2.01 15.72
CA PHE A 184 0.32 -2.45 15.34
C PHE A 184 -0.21 -3.48 16.32
N GLU A 185 -1.36 -3.22 16.93
CA GLU A 185 -1.99 -4.15 17.87
C GLU A 185 -2.94 -5.13 17.17
N HIS A 186 -3.38 -6.16 17.88
CA HIS A 186 -4.29 -7.18 17.35
C HIS A 186 -5.54 -6.59 16.65
N GLU A 187 -6.18 -5.60 17.27
CA GLU A 187 -7.37 -4.92 16.73
C GLU A 187 -7.10 -4.21 15.40
N PHE A 188 -5.87 -3.74 15.18
CA PHE A 188 -5.49 -3.16 13.89
C PHE A 188 -5.52 -4.21 12.79
N PHE A 189 -4.92 -5.38 13.01
CA PHE A 189 -4.96 -6.48 12.04
C PHE A 189 -6.39 -7.00 11.82
N LEU A 190 -7.25 -6.98 12.84
CA LEU A 190 -8.66 -7.32 12.69
C LEU A 190 -9.39 -6.31 11.78
N ARG A 191 -9.10 -5.01 11.97
CA ARG A 191 -9.60 -3.94 11.09
C ARG A 191 -9.12 -4.15 9.66
N VAL A 192 -7.84 -4.43 9.44
CA VAL A 192 -7.28 -4.73 8.11
C VAL A 192 -7.99 -5.91 7.46
N ALA A 193 -8.11 -7.05 8.15
CA ALA A 193 -8.77 -8.23 7.58
C ALA A 193 -10.24 -7.98 7.19
N ARG A 194 -10.98 -7.18 7.98
CA ARG A 194 -12.36 -6.78 7.67
C ARG A 194 -12.44 -5.82 6.50
N SER A 195 -11.48 -4.91 6.40
CA SER A 195 -11.46 -3.90 5.35
C SER A 195 -11.10 -4.45 3.98
N PHE A 196 -10.29 -5.52 3.94
CA PHE A 196 -9.76 -6.13 2.72
C PHE A 196 -10.18 -7.60 2.62
N PRO A 197 -11.47 -7.90 2.36
CA PRO A 197 -11.96 -9.28 2.39
C PRO A 197 -11.34 -10.19 1.33
N LEU A 198 -10.76 -9.62 0.26
CA LEU A 198 -10.12 -10.34 -0.84
C LEU A 198 -8.60 -10.12 -0.86
N LEU A 199 -7.99 -9.83 0.30
CA LEU A 199 -6.55 -9.58 0.40
C LEU A 199 -5.74 -10.81 -0.02
N GLU A 200 -4.87 -10.63 -1.01
CA GLU A 200 -3.97 -11.65 -1.57
C GLU A 200 -2.54 -11.47 -1.07
N GLU A 201 -2.06 -10.23 -0.95
CA GLU A 201 -0.70 -9.93 -0.49
C GLU A 201 -0.68 -8.96 0.66
N LEU A 202 0.03 -9.30 1.74
CA LEU A 202 0.23 -8.45 2.89
C LEU A 202 1.73 -8.27 3.18
N THR A 203 2.20 -7.03 3.13
CA THR A 203 3.55 -6.66 3.52
C THR A 203 3.51 -5.86 4.81
N LEU A 204 4.31 -6.26 5.81
CA LEU A 204 4.41 -5.56 7.09
C LEU A 204 5.83 -5.06 7.33
N ILE A 205 5.97 -3.74 7.43
CA ILE A 205 7.20 -3.03 7.74
C ILE A 205 6.99 -2.31 9.07
N ASN A 206 7.34 -2.96 10.18
CA ASN A 206 7.23 -2.34 11.49
C ASN A 206 8.16 -3.04 12.48
N LYS A 207 9.20 -2.33 12.94
CA LYS A 207 10.19 -2.87 13.89
C LYS A 207 9.82 -2.60 15.35
N LYS A 208 8.65 -2.03 15.61
CA LYS A 208 8.17 -1.77 16.97
C LYS A 208 7.47 -2.99 17.53
N LYS A 209 7.85 -3.33 18.76
CA LYS A 209 7.25 -4.40 19.55
C LYS A 209 5.82 -4.05 19.95
N GLN A 210 4.91 -5.03 19.91
CA GLN A 210 3.54 -4.86 20.41
C GLN A 210 3.55 -4.59 21.93
N ILE A 211 2.76 -3.61 22.37
CA ILE A 211 2.69 -3.19 23.77
C ILE A 211 1.78 -4.15 24.54
N ASN A 212 0.64 -4.53 23.95
CA ASN A 212 -0.40 -5.29 24.63
C ASN A 212 -0.22 -6.81 24.50
N ARG A 213 0.97 -7.29 24.14
CA ARG A 213 1.24 -8.72 23.91
C ARG A 213 0.91 -9.61 25.11
N CYS A 214 1.26 -9.16 26.32
CA CYS A 214 1.00 -9.94 27.54
C CYS A 214 -0.51 -10.10 27.81
N ILE A 215 -1.27 -9.04 27.59
CA ILE A 215 -2.74 -9.04 27.74
C ILE A 215 -3.37 -9.93 26.68
N GLN A 216 -2.92 -9.82 25.42
CA GLN A 216 -3.40 -10.67 24.32
C GLN A 216 -3.12 -12.16 24.57
N ASN A 217 -1.98 -12.49 25.19
CA ASN A 217 -1.63 -13.88 25.49
C ASN A 217 -2.42 -14.47 26.67
N GLN A 218 -2.96 -13.62 27.55
CA GLN A 218 -3.80 -14.04 28.67
C GLN A 218 -5.29 -14.06 28.31
N ASN A 219 -5.73 -13.20 27.40
CA ASN A 219 -7.13 -13.08 27.03
C ASN A 219 -7.52 -14.13 25.97
N LYS A 220 -8.11 -15.24 26.42
CA LYS A 220 -8.59 -16.34 25.54
C LYS A 220 -9.75 -15.96 24.62
N HIS A 221 -10.31 -14.75 24.76
CA HIS A 221 -11.51 -14.32 24.04
C HIS A 221 -11.25 -13.39 22.85
N LEU A 222 -9.99 -13.14 22.49
CA LEU A 222 -9.72 -12.31 21.30
C LEU A 222 -10.21 -13.01 20.02
N PRO A 223 -10.85 -12.26 19.10
CA PRO A 223 -11.36 -12.83 17.87
C PRO A 223 -10.21 -13.30 16.97
N ILE A 224 -10.28 -14.53 16.48
CA ILE A 224 -9.28 -15.02 15.51
C ILE A 224 -9.40 -14.23 14.21
N ILE A 225 -8.27 -13.66 13.77
CA ILE A 225 -8.19 -12.91 12.52
C ILE A 225 -8.13 -13.89 11.35
N LYS A 226 -9.00 -13.73 10.35
CA LYS A 226 -9.07 -14.63 9.19
C LYS A 226 -8.62 -13.90 7.93
N TYR A 227 -7.61 -14.44 7.26
CA TYR A 227 -7.11 -13.95 5.98
C TYR A 227 -7.39 -14.97 4.87
N SER A 228 -8.66 -15.17 4.51
CA SER A 228 -9.10 -16.31 3.70
C SER A 228 -8.47 -16.41 2.30
N HIS A 229 -8.00 -15.29 1.74
CA HIS A 229 -7.49 -15.20 0.36
C HIS A 229 -5.99 -14.90 0.28
N LEU A 230 -5.29 -14.84 1.43
CA LEU A 230 -3.89 -14.42 1.47
C LEU A 230 -2.97 -15.47 0.86
N ILE A 231 -2.30 -15.12 -0.24
CA ILE A 231 -1.33 -15.98 -0.93
C ILE A 231 0.11 -15.59 -0.60
N GLN A 232 0.37 -14.35 -0.18
CA GLN A 232 1.69 -13.85 0.15
C GLN A 232 1.70 -13.03 1.44
N LEU A 233 2.62 -13.35 2.34
CA LEU A 233 2.86 -12.62 3.59
C LEU A 233 4.35 -12.26 3.71
N ASP A 234 4.66 -10.97 3.76
CA ASP A 234 6.03 -10.48 3.96
C ASP A 234 6.19 -9.84 5.35
N LEU A 235 7.00 -10.49 6.18
CA LEU A 235 7.36 -10.06 7.54
C LEU A 235 8.87 -9.78 7.65
N SER A 236 9.62 -9.70 6.55
CA SER A 236 11.09 -9.62 6.59
C SER A 236 11.61 -8.43 7.38
N GLU A 237 10.83 -7.34 7.42
CA GLU A 237 11.15 -6.09 8.13
C GLU A 237 10.29 -5.86 9.38
N ALA A 238 9.61 -6.90 9.86
CA ALA A 238 8.76 -6.83 11.04
C ALA A 238 9.49 -7.26 12.34
N ASP A 239 9.08 -6.70 13.46
CA ASP A 239 9.44 -7.20 14.80
C ASP A 239 8.91 -8.64 15.02
N GLN A 240 9.59 -9.40 15.89
CA GLN A 240 9.24 -10.78 16.22
C GLN A 240 7.80 -10.95 16.74
N ASP A 241 7.21 -9.93 17.37
CA ASP A 241 5.86 -10.02 17.94
C ASP A 241 4.81 -10.24 16.84
N TYR A 242 5.03 -9.69 15.64
CA TYR A 242 4.16 -9.91 14.50
C TYR A 242 4.22 -11.34 13.96
N TYR A 243 5.38 -12.00 14.08
CA TYR A 243 5.48 -13.43 13.75
C TYR A 243 4.61 -14.26 14.70
N GLU A 244 4.55 -13.90 15.98
CA GLU A 244 3.63 -14.53 16.92
C GLU A 244 2.16 -14.24 16.55
N GLN A 245 1.82 -13.00 16.17
CA GLN A 245 0.48 -12.64 15.70
C GLN A 245 0.02 -13.50 14.51
N PHE A 246 0.87 -13.72 13.50
CA PHE A 246 0.49 -14.47 12.29
C PHE A 246 0.66 -15.99 12.41
N LEU A 247 1.71 -16.47 13.08
CA LEU A 247 2.01 -17.90 13.13
C LEU A 247 1.18 -18.64 14.18
N PHE A 248 0.64 -17.98 15.21
CA PHE A 248 -0.22 -18.67 16.18
C PHE A 248 -1.62 -18.89 15.63
N ASP A 249 -2.05 -20.14 15.68
CA ASP A 249 -3.40 -20.56 15.29
C ASP A 249 -4.50 -19.96 16.17
N THR A 250 -4.17 -19.62 17.42
CA THR A 250 -5.08 -18.94 18.35
C THR A 250 -5.28 -17.46 18.05
N LYS A 251 -4.46 -16.86 17.17
CA LYS A 251 -4.51 -15.42 16.85
C LYS A 251 -4.94 -15.18 15.41
N THR A 252 -4.44 -15.98 14.48
CA THR A 252 -4.69 -15.81 13.06
C THR A 252 -4.95 -17.15 12.40
N CYS A 253 -5.94 -17.20 11.51
CA CYS A 253 -6.17 -18.31 10.60
C CYS A 253 -5.66 -17.92 9.21
N LEU A 254 -4.56 -18.54 8.81
CA LEU A 254 -3.98 -18.41 7.47
C LEU A 254 -4.60 -19.44 6.51
N PRO A 255 -4.69 -19.16 5.21
CA PRO A 255 -5.16 -20.11 4.22
C PRO A 255 -4.03 -21.07 3.83
N ASN A 256 -4.37 -22.13 3.09
CA ASN A 256 -3.40 -23.04 2.49
C ASN A 256 -2.65 -22.35 1.34
N ASN A 257 -1.53 -22.93 0.93
CA ASN A 257 -0.73 -22.45 -0.21
C ASN A 257 -0.12 -21.07 0.00
N LEU A 258 0.20 -20.73 1.25
CA LEU A 258 0.79 -19.43 1.60
C LEU A 258 2.28 -19.39 1.25
N ARG A 259 2.71 -18.27 0.64
CA ARG A 259 4.12 -17.91 0.46
C ARG A 259 4.51 -16.90 1.52
N VAL A 260 5.64 -17.11 2.19
CA VAL A 260 6.10 -16.24 3.26
C VAL A 260 7.52 -15.76 3.06
N ARG A 261 7.78 -14.53 3.46
CA ARG A 261 9.11 -13.92 3.58
C ARG A 261 9.33 -13.53 5.03
N MET A 262 10.39 -14.06 5.63
CA MET A 262 10.56 -14.03 7.09
C MET A 262 12.03 -13.96 7.49
N ASN A 263 12.32 -13.32 8.62
CA ASN A 263 13.61 -13.44 9.29
C ASN A 263 13.70 -14.78 10.01
N TYR A 264 14.74 -15.57 9.72
CA TYR A 264 14.88 -16.89 10.32
C TYR A 264 14.98 -16.87 11.84
N GLN A 265 15.73 -15.94 12.42
CA GLN A 265 15.96 -15.89 13.87
C GLN A 265 14.67 -15.57 14.62
N SER A 266 13.85 -14.67 14.08
CA SER A 266 12.51 -14.37 14.63
C SER A 266 11.63 -15.61 14.64
N VAL A 267 11.57 -16.36 13.52
CA VAL A 267 10.77 -17.60 13.43
C VAL A 267 11.30 -18.67 14.39
N LYS A 268 12.61 -18.90 14.43
CA LYS A 268 13.24 -19.84 15.36
C LYS A 268 12.87 -19.52 16.81
N LYS A 269 12.90 -18.24 17.20
CA LYS A 269 12.54 -17.82 18.56
C LYS A 269 11.05 -18.03 18.86
N VAL A 270 10.17 -17.58 17.98
CA VAL A 270 8.71 -17.67 18.17
C VAL A 270 8.22 -19.13 18.23
N THR A 271 8.80 -19.99 17.39
CA THR A 271 8.49 -21.43 17.34
C THR A 271 9.23 -22.25 18.40
N ARG A 272 10.05 -21.63 19.26
CA ARG A 272 10.92 -22.30 20.25
C ARG A 272 11.77 -23.40 19.62
N ASN A 273 12.58 -23.02 18.63
CA ASN A 273 13.37 -23.94 17.81
C ASN A 273 12.50 -24.98 17.08
N PHE A 274 11.38 -24.55 16.49
CA PHE A 274 10.47 -25.42 15.73
C PHE A 274 9.84 -26.57 16.55
N ARG A 275 9.63 -26.34 17.86
CA ARG A 275 9.03 -27.33 18.78
C ARG A 275 7.64 -26.94 19.30
N ARG A 276 7.20 -25.71 19.04
CA ARG A 276 5.95 -25.18 19.58
C ARG A 276 4.75 -25.64 18.75
N ASN A 277 3.81 -26.38 19.31
CA ASN A 277 2.66 -26.89 18.54
C ASN A 277 1.67 -25.80 18.09
N THR A 278 1.44 -24.76 18.89
CA THR A 278 0.47 -23.68 18.58
C THR A 278 0.84 -22.86 17.34
N THR A 279 2.11 -22.90 16.91
CA THR A 279 2.55 -22.26 15.66
C THR A 279 2.58 -23.22 14.48
N ARG A 280 2.53 -24.53 14.74
CA ARG A 280 2.70 -25.57 13.71
C ARG A 280 1.54 -25.58 12.72
N TYR A 281 0.31 -25.37 13.20
CA TYR A 281 -0.90 -25.42 12.37
C TYR A 281 -0.90 -24.39 11.23
N ASN A 282 -0.39 -23.18 11.46
CA ASN A 282 -0.22 -22.21 10.38
C ASN A 282 1.05 -22.47 9.57
N CYS A 283 2.12 -23.00 10.17
CA CYS A 283 3.34 -23.31 9.44
C CYS A 283 3.19 -24.42 8.39
N ILE A 284 2.35 -25.43 8.61
CA ILE A 284 2.10 -26.51 7.63
C ILE A 284 1.39 -26.03 6.36
N LYS A 285 0.73 -24.86 6.41
CA LYS A 285 0.00 -24.27 5.28
C LYS A 285 0.91 -23.52 4.30
N ILE A 286 2.17 -23.33 4.69
CA ILE A 286 3.17 -22.59 3.92
C ILE A 286 3.78 -23.54 2.88
N ILE A 287 3.74 -23.12 1.61
CA ILE A 287 4.31 -23.87 0.47
C ILE A 287 5.63 -23.28 -0.01
N HIS A 288 5.94 -22.05 0.38
CA HIS A 288 7.20 -21.41 0.07
C HIS A 288 7.61 -20.52 1.23
N ALA A 289 8.76 -20.79 1.84
CA ALA A 289 9.34 -19.97 2.89
C ALA A 289 10.69 -19.43 2.43
N ARG A 290 10.78 -18.11 2.27
CA ARG A 290 12.04 -17.41 2.05
C ARG A 290 12.55 -16.84 3.38
N PHE A 291 13.67 -17.34 3.84
CA PHE A 291 14.29 -16.93 5.08
C PHE A 291 15.46 -15.98 4.84
N TYR A 292 15.43 -14.83 5.50
CA TYR A 292 16.56 -13.92 5.54
C TYR A 292 17.48 -14.24 6.72
N ASN A 293 18.75 -13.87 6.59
CA ASN A 293 19.79 -13.96 7.63
C ASN A 293 20.09 -15.39 8.11
N LYS A 294 20.18 -16.34 7.18
CA LYS A 294 20.58 -17.72 7.45
C LYS A 294 21.37 -18.34 6.32
N PHE A 295 22.36 -19.14 6.69
CA PHE A 295 23.23 -19.85 5.75
C PHE A 295 22.96 -21.37 5.70
N ASN A 296 22.55 -22.04 6.79
CA ASN A 296 22.35 -23.50 6.83
C ASN A 296 21.10 -23.93 7.61
N PHE A 297 20.18 -24.69 7.00
CA PHE A 297 18.93 -25.16 7.63
C PHE A 297 19.08 -26.47 8.42
N PRO A 298 18.55 -26.58 9.66
CA PRO A 298 18.54 -27.86 10.36
C PRO A 298 17.49 -28.77 9.72
N GLU A 299 17.74 -30.08 9.72
CA GLU A 299 16.88 -31.08 9.07
C GLU A 299 15.43 -31.04 9.59
N HIS A 300 15.26 -30.96 10.92
CA HIS A 300 13.94 -30.90 11.57
C HIS A 300 13.11 -29.66 11.23
N LEU A 301 13.66 -28.68 10.49
CA LEU A 301 12.85 -27.58 9.96
C LEU A 301 11.77 -28.08 9.01
N LYS A 302 12.07 -29.14 8.24
CA LYS A 302 11.11 -29.75 7.31
C LYS A 302 9.92 -30.39 8.03
N ASP A 303 10.11 -30.91 9.24
CA ASP A 303 8.98 -31.43 10.05
C ASP A 303 7.96 -30.33 10.42
N TYR A 304 8.43 -29.09 10.42
CA TYR A 304 7.65 -27.90 10.76
C TYR A 304 7.04 -27.20 9.54
N PHE A 305 7.70 -27.31 8.39
CA PHE A 305 7.24 -26.80 7.09
C PHE A 305 7.26 -27.92 6.03
N PRO A 306 6.44 -28.97 6.20
CA PRO A 306 6.53 -30.20 5.41
C PRO A 306 6.30 -29.97 3.91
N ASN A 307 5.41 -29.04 3.59
CA ASN A 307 5.01 -28.73 2.21
C ASN A 307 5.84 -27.60 1.58
N ALA A 308 6.75 -26.98 2.33
CA ALA A 308 7.42 -25.77 1.88
C ALA A 308 8.67 -26.07 1.06
N TYR A 309 8.80 -25.41 -0.09
CA TYR A 309 10.11 -25.06 -0.63
C TYR A 309 10.75 -24.02 0.30
N ILE A 310 11.97 -24.28 0.78
CA ILE A 310 12.67 -23.43 1.75
C ILE A 310 13.91 -22.86 1.08
N CYS A 311 14.02 -21.53 1.04
CA CYS A 311 15.17 -20.82 0.47
C CYS A 311 15.70 -19.73 1.39
#